data_AF-A0A843E5N3-F1
#
_entry.id   AF-A0A843E5N3-F1
#
_cell.length_a   1.000
_cell.length_b   1.000
_cell.length_c   1.000
_cell.angle_alpha   90.00
_cell.angle_beta   90.00
_cell.angle_gamma   90.00
#
_symmetry.space_group_name_H-M   'P 1'
#
loop_
_entity.id
_entity.type
_entity.pdbx_description
1 polymer ?
#
loop_
_entity_poly.entity_id
_entity_poly.type
_entity_poly.pdbx_seq_one_letter_code
_entity_poly.pdbx_strand_id
1 'polypeptide(L)'
;MNRTTLPFDWIDPPQNKVAEDGLCIICKGARRLCGKDRCPLMIKFYAQQKTAPLIDFKDLSGSCPPAVFVGRYGYPKVDIGPLLPPIHGDTSIMDKPERWVGKAIDEITDMRFGLVRGKVRIDAKDFAKYGRIVDQVQELALTEKPVDMEASFSHRPRGRLILDDEVQPFGPSARMESMRASSGRFEKYLERSFYENDMKATDAVINAYENGTLISEIQKAFSTATMGVSGNRRFVPTRWSITAV
;
A
#
# COMPACT_ATOMS: atom_id res chain seq x y z
N MET A 1 36.96 -24.95 -22.82
CA MET A 1 36.65 -23.55 -22.42
C MET A 1 35.76 -23.59 -21.20
N ASN A 2 36.37 -23.31 -20.05
CA ASN A 2 35.76 -23.44 -18.72
C ASN A 2 34.60 -22.45 -18.54
N ARG A 3 33.44 -22.95 -18.12
CA ARG A 3 32.36 -22.14 -17.54
C ARG A 3 32.71 -21.88 -16.08
N THR A 4 33.23 -20.70 -15.80
CA THR A 4 33.36 -20.16 -14.45
C THR A 4 31.95 -19.78 -13.97
N THR A 5 31.33 -20.64 -13.18
CA THR A 5 30.17 -20.31 -12.35
C THR A 5 30.67 -19.45 -11.18
N LEU A 6 30.32 -18.16 -11.16
CA LEU A 6 30.50 -17.31 -10.00
C LEU A 6 29.57 -17.82 -8.88
N PRO A 7 30.04 -18.03 -7.64
CA PRO A 7 29.16 -18.30 -6.52
C PRO A 7 28.51 -16.97 -6.12
N PHE A 8 27.21 -16.85 -6.36
CA PHE A 8 26.40 -15.80 -5.77
C PHE A 8 26.18 -16.22 -4.32
N ASP A 9 27.10 -15.81 -3.43
CA ASP A 9 26.98 -16.02 -1.99
C ASP A 9 25.74 -15.26 -1.51
N TRP A 10 24.65 -16.00 -1.32
CA TRP A 10 23.51 -15.52 -0.57
C TRP A 10 24.00 -15.26 0.86
N ILE A 11 24.20 -13.98 1.20
CA ILE A 11 24.25 -13.59 2.61
C ILE A 11 22.90 -13.98 3.17
N ASP A 12 22.86 -15.05 3.96
CA ASP A 12 21.67 -15.44 4.69
C ASP A 12 21.16 -14.21 5.44
N PRO A 13 19.89 -13.80 5.25
CA PRO A 13 19.34 -12.71 6.03
C PRO A 13 19.53 -13.07 7.51
N PRO A 14 19.92 -12.09 8.36
CA PRO A 14 20.16 -12.36 9.77
C PRO A 14 18.95 -13.10 10.31
N GLN A 15 19.18 -14.31 10.85
CA GLN A 15 18.16 -15.19 11.39
C GLN A 15 17.42 -14.42 12.49
N ASN A 16 16.35 -13.75 12.11
CA ASN A 16 15.48 -12.99 13.00
C ASN A 16 14.74 -14.06 13.79
N LYS A 17 15.27 -14.43 14.96
CA LYS A 17 14.57 -15.30 15.91
C LYS A 17 13.20 -14.67 16.13
N VAL A 18 12.16 -15.32 15.61
CA VAL A 18 10.77 -15.01 15.92
C VAL A 18 10.71 -14.95 17.44
N ALA A 19 10.38 -13.78 17.98
CA ALA A 19 10.35 -13.59 19.42
C ALA A 19 9.40 -14.64 20.01
N GLU A 20 9.93 -15.56 20.82
CA GLU A 20 9.13 -16.60 21.49
C GLU A 20 7.91 -15.94 22.15
N ASP A 21 6.75 -16.60 22.06
CA ASP A 21 5.48 -16.10 22.56
C ASP A 21 5.63 -15.58 24.00
N GLY A 22 5.40 -14.28 24.19
CA GLY A 22 5.50 -13.59 25.48
C GLY A 22 6.80 -12.82 25.75
N LEU A 23 7.84 -12.95 24.92
CA LEU A 23 9.10 -12.20 25.09
C LEU A 23 8.87 -10.68 25.09
N CYS A 24 7.98 -10.18 24.23
CA CYS A 24 7.61 -8.77 24.17
C CYS A 24 6.94 -8.26 25.46
N ILE A 25 6.16 -9.10 26.14
CA ILE A 25 5.47 -8.77 27.41
C ILE A 25 6.51 -8.59 28.52
N ILE A 26 7.55 -9.42 28.54
CA ILE A 26 8.65 -9.32 29.50
C ILE A 26 9.57 -8.14 29.15
N CYS A 27 9.84 -7.95 27.85
CA CYS A 27 10.72 -6.91 27.34
C CYS A 27 10.16 -5.50 27.57
N LYS A 28 8.82 -5.35 27.47
CA LYS A 28 8.09 -4.07 27.57
C LYS A 28 8.67 -2.94 26.70
N GLY A 29 9.31 -3.32 25.58
CA GLY A 29 9.98 -2.39 24.67
C GLY A 29 11.26 -1.74 25.19
N ALA A 30 11.67 -1.99 26.44
CA ALA A 30 12.82 -1.32 27.07
C ALA A 30 14.06 -2.22 27.21
N ARG A 31 13.88 -3.54 27.24
CA ARG A 31 14.96 -4.50 27.58
C ARG A 31 15.70 -5.11 26.39
N ARG A 32 15.29 -4.79 25.15
CA ARG A 32 15.88 -5.29 23.89
C ARG A 32 16.08 -6.82 23.82
N LEU A 33 15.19 -7.59 24.46
CA LEU A 33 15.32 -9.05 24.54
C LEU A 33 15.26 -9.76 23.18
N CYS A 34 14.64 -9.12 22.17
CA CYS A 34 14.57 -9.64 20.80
C CYS A 34 15.82 -9.33 19.95
N GLY A 35 16.83 -8.65 20.49
CA GLY A 35 18.06 -8.31 19.77
C GLY A 35 17.93 -7.24 18.69
N LYS A 36 16.72 -6.73 18.43
CA LYS A 36 16.48 -5.64 17.47
C LYS A 36 16.97 -4.30 18.04
N ASP A 37 17.65 -3.49 17.21
CA ASP A 37 18.15 -2.16 17.59
C ASP A 37 17.04 -1.21 18.07
N ARG A 38 15.87 -1.34 17.45
CA ARG A 38 14.66 -0.59 17.79
C ARG A 38 13.51 -1.57 18.00
N CYS A 39 12.73 -1.37 19.06
CA CYS A 39 11.56 -2.20 19.33
C CYS A 39 10.44 -1.88 18.33
N PRO A 40 9.99 -2.84 17.49
CA PRO A 40 8.92 -2.58 16.51
C PRO A 40 7.64 -2.04 17.13
N LEU A 41 7.33 -2.46 18.36
CA LEU A 41 6.12 -2.01 19.07
C LEU A 41 6.20 -0.53 19.43
N MET A 42 7.35 -0.08 19.91
CA MET A 42 7.57 1.32 20.28
C MET A 42 7.57 2.21 19.04
N ILE A 43 8.22 1.78 17.96
CA ILE A 43 8.23 2.53 16.69
C ILE A 43 6.79 2.71 16.19
N LYS A 44 6.01 1.63 16.10
CA LYS A 44 4.60 1.67 15.68
C LYS A 44 3.76 2.58 16.61
N PHE A 45 4.00 2.51 17.92
CA PHE A 45 3.27 3.32 18.92
C PHE A 45 3.54 4.82 18.75
N TYR A 46 4.81 5.22 18.65
CA TYR A 46 5.18 6.62 18.48
C TYR A 46 4.70 7.17 17.14
N ALA A 47 4.84 6.40 16.05
CA ALA A 47 4.30 6.80 14.76
C ALA A 47 2.79 7.04 14.82
N GLN A 48 2.04 6.15 15.46
CA GLN A 48 0.60 6.31 15.65
C GLN A 48 0.24 7.56 16.50
N GLN A 49 1.00 7.86 17.56
CA GLN A 49 0.77 9.05 18.38
C GLN A 49 1.01 10.35 17.61
N LYS A 50 2.01 10.39 16.73
CA LYS A 50 2.26 11.56 15.87
C LYS A 50 1.11 11.82 14.89
N THR A 51 0.55 10.76 14.31
CA THR A 51 -0.55 10.90 13.34
C THR A 51 -1.89 11.23 14.00
N ALA A 52 -2.16 10.72 15.20
CA ALA A 52 -3.46 10.86 15.89
C ALA A 52 -4.06 12.29 15.92
N PRO A 53 -3.32 13.35 16.31
CA PRO A 53 -3.89 14.70 16.33
C PRO A 53 -4.19 15.26 14.92
N LEU A 54 -3.50 14.77 13.89
CA LEU A 54 -3.67 15.22 12.50
C LEU A 54 -4.88 14.59 11.79
N ILE A 55 -5.61 13.71 12.47
CA ILE A 55 -6.74 12.96 11.89
C ILE A 55 -7.94 12.94 12.83
N ASP A 56 -7.99 13.82 13.84
CA ASP A 56 -9.07 13.86 14.84
C ASP A 56 -10.35 14.54 14.31
N PHE A 57 -10.68 14.26 13.06
CA PHE A 57 -11.78 14.85 12.33
C PHE A 57 -12.35 13.85 11.31
N LYS A 58 -13.54 14.17 10.78
CA LYS A 58 -14.23 13.32 9.80
C LYS A 58 -13.84 13.65 8.36
N ASP A 59 -13.38 14.87 8.11
CA ASP A 59 -13.06 15.35 6.76
C ASP A 59 -11.56 15.55 6.64
N LEU A 60 -10.94 14.86 5.69
CA LEU A 60 -9.50 14.85 5.50
C LEU A 60 -9.16 15.34 4.11
N SER A 61 -8.20 16.26 4.03
CA SER A 61 -7.61 16.73 2.78
C SER A 61 -6.10 16.50 2.78
N GLY A 62 -5.55 16.22 1.61
CA GLY A 62 -4.11 16.09 1.43
C GLY A 62 -3.73 15.75 0.00
N SER A 63 -2.43 15.78 -0.28
CA SER A 63 -1.89 15.27 -1.52
C SER A 63 -1.69 13.77 -1.37
N CYS A 64 -2.63 13.00 -1.92
CA CYS A 64 -2.57 11.55 -1.92
C CYS A 64 -1.34 11.13 -2.74
N PRO A 65 -0.34 10.42 -2.16
CA PRO A 65 0.53 9.63 -3.03
C PRO A 65 -0.42 8.74 -3.83
N PRO A 66 -0.19 8.48 -5.12
CA PRO A 66 -1.13 7.77 -5.96
C PRO A 66 -1.27 6.33 -5.47
N ALA A 67 -1.88 6.08 -4.32
CA ALA A 67 -1.62 4.97 -3.44
C ALA A 67 -2.96 4.47 -2.93
N VAL A 68 -3.19 3.18 -3.12
CA VAL A 68 -4.47 2.53 -2.87
C VAL A 68 -4.23 1.22 -2.15
N PHE A 69 -5.25 0.71 -1.49
CA PHE A 69 -5.19 -0.62 -0.89
C PHE A 69 -6.41 -1.46 -1.27
N VAL A 70 -6.20 -2.77 -1.28
CA VAL A 70 -7.23 -3.78 -1.44
C VAL A 70 -7.11 -4.77 -0.29
N GLY A 71 -8.13 -4.82 0.55
CA GLY A 71 -8.18 -5.69 1.72
C GLY A 71 -8.33 -7.17 1.35
N ARG A 72 -7.81 -8.06 2.20
CA ARG A 72 -7.91 -9.53 2.01
C ARG A 72 -9.13 -10.18 2.67
N TYR A 73 -9.70 -9.53 3.67
CA TYR A 73 -10.70 -10.15 4.55
C TYR A 73 -12.09 -10.18 3.92
N GLY A 74 -12.59 -11.41 3.69
CA GLY A 74 -13.94 -11.68 3.19
C GLY A 74 -14.05 -11.77 1.66
N TYR A 75 -12.93 -11.97 0.95
CA TYR A 75 -12.90 -12.14 -0.51
C TYR A 75 -14.00 -13.13 -0.98
N PRO A 76 -14.82 -12.79 -2.01
CA PRO A 76 -14.65 -11.68 -2.95
C PRO A 76 -15.11 -10.32 -2.43
N LYS A 77 -15.84 -10.24 -1.31
CA LYS A 77 -16.23 -8.94 -0.73
C LYS A 77 -15.04 -8.35 0.01
N VAL A 78 -14.52 -7.22 -0.43
CA VAL A 78 -13.28 -6.63 0.10
C VAL A 78 -13.43 -5.14 0.38
N ASP A 79 -12.63 -4.63 1.30
CA ASP A 79 -12.52 -3.18 1.49
C ASP A 79 -11.47 -2.63 0.55
N ILE A 80 -11.79 -1.58 -0.19
CA ILE A 80 -10.86 -0.83 -1.03
C ILE A 80 -10.85 0.65 -0.64
N GLY A 81 -9.81 1.35 -1.08
CA GLY A 81 -9.81 2.81 -1.12
C GLY A 81 -8.42 3.42 -1.11
N PRO A 82 -8.35 4.76 -0.98
CA PRO A 82 -7.12 5.52 -1.04
C PRO A 82 -6.28 5.39 0.24
N LEU A 83 -5.01 5.75 0.12
CA LEU A 83 -4.06 5.97 1.20
C LEU A 83 -3.75 7.48 1.28
N LEU A 84 -4.55 8.22 2.05
CA LEU A 84 -4.52 9.68 2.10
C LEU A 84 -3.76 10.19 3.33
N PRO A 85 -2.66 10.95 3.19
CA PRO A 85 -2.02 11.60 4.32
C PRO A 85 -2.63 12.99 4.60
N PRO A 86 -2.59 13.47 5.86
CA PRO A 86 -3.05 14.81 6.26
C PRO A 86 -2.02 15.91 5.92
N ILE A 87 -1.36 15.83 4.77
CA ILE A 87 -0.33 16.78 4.32
C ILE A 87 -0.47 17.07 2.83
N HIS A 88 -0.07 18.26 2.41
CA HIS A 88 -0.01 18.66 1.01
C HIS A 88 1.44 18.77 0.52
N GLY A 89 1.67 18.54 -0.77
CA GLY A 89 2.99 18.61 -1.41
C GLY A 89 3.41 17.29 -2.05
N ASP A 90 4.72 17.09 -2.23
CA ASP A 90 5.24 15.84 -2.81
C ASP A 90 5.25 14.71 -1.76
N THR A 91 4.18 13.91 -1.79
CA THR A 91 4.02 12.72 -0.95
C THR A 91 4.47 11.44 -1.64
N SER A 92 5.06 11.51 -2.85
CA SER A 92 5.45 10.34 -3.65
C SER A 92 6.31 9.35 -2.87
N ILE A 93 7.17 9.86 -1.99
CA ILE A 93 8.08 9.04 -1.18
C ILE A 93 7.32 8.12 -0.22
N MET A 94 6.09 8.43 0.18
CA MET A 94 5.32 7.62 1.15
C MET A 94 4.81 6.29 0.58
N ASP A 95 4.82 6.12 -0.74
CA ASP A 95 4.35 4.92 -1.45
C ASP A 95 5.29 4.48 -2.60
N LYS A 96 6.60 4.80 -2.49
CA LYS A 96 7.64 4.32 -3.42
C LYS A 96 8.73 3.54 -2.67
N PRO A 97 8.49 2.26 -2.33
CA PRO A 97 9.44 1.41 -1.61
C PRO A 97 10.84 1.35 -2.23
N GLU A 98 10.93 1.46 -3.56
CA GLU A 98 12.19 1.49 -4.32
C GLU A 98 13.10 2.66 -3.90
N ARG A 99 12.53 3.72 -3.33
CA ARG A 99 13.25 4.91 -2.84
C ARG A 99 13.50 4.92 -1.33
N TRP A 100 13.15 3.84 -0.61
CA TRP A 100 13.34 3.76 0.84
C TRP A 100 14.70 3.22 1.26
N VAL A 101 15.49 2.66 0.33
CA VAL A 101 16.83 2.16 0.62
C VAL A 101 17.67 3.29 1.23
N GLY A 102 18.27 3.02 2.40
CA GLY A 102 19.06 4.00 3.15
C GLY A 102 18.28 4.89 4.13
N LYS A 103 16.94 4.81 4.15
CA LYS A 103 16.11 5.52 5.16
C LYS A 103 16.06 4.77 6.48
N ALA A 104 15.89 5.51 7.57
CA ALA A 104 15.70 4.92 8.89
C ALA A 104 14.33 4.22 8.99
N ILE A 105 14.26 3.12 9.75
CA ILE A 105 13.00 2.39 9.94
C ILE A 105 11.92 3.26 10.58
N ASP A 106 12.31 4.22 11.44
CA ASP A 106 11.39 5.18 12.05
C ASP A 106 10.76 6.09 10.99
N GLU A 107 11.55 6.55 10.01
CA GLU A 107 11.08 7.39 8.91
C GLU A 107 10.10 6.63 8.01
N ILE A 108 10.44 5.38 7.64
CA ILE A 108 9.54 4.52 6.86
C ILE A 108 8.24 4.27 7.62
N THR A 109 8.35 4.01 8.92
CA THR A 109 7.17 3.77 9.77
C THR A 109 6.31 5.02 9.87
N ASP A 110 6.90 6.19 10.13
CA ASP A 110 6.18 7.47 10.18
C ASP A 110 5.46 7.75 8.85
N MET A 111 6.13 7.55 7.69
CA MET A 111 5.51 7.69 6.37
C MET A 111 4.29 6.76 6.22
N ARG A 112 4.42 5.47 6.57
CA ARG A 112 3.35 4.48 6.39
C ARG A 112 2.20 4.60 7.37
N PHE A 113 2.48 5.04 8.60
CA PHE A 113 1.43 5.32 9.59
C PHE A 113 0.71 6.65 9.33
N GLY A 114 1.36 7.60 8.66
CA GLY A 114 0.74 8.84 8.21
C GLY A 114 -0.33 8.66 7.14
N LEU A 115 -0.38 7.51 6.46
CA LEU A 115 -1.38 7.22 5.42
C LEU A 115 -2.69 6.70 6.01
N VAL A 116 -3.75 7.51 5.91
CA VAL A 116 -5.09 7.14 6.36
C VAL A 116 -5.78 6.32 5.27
N ARG A 117 -6.29 5.15 5.67
CA ARG A 117 -7.06 4.25 4.80
C ARG A 117 -8.54 4.59 4.81
N GLY A 118 -9.05 5.10 3.69
CA GLY A 118 -10.48 5.18 3.44
C GLY A 118 -11.05 3.84 3.00
N LYS A 119 -12.08 3.32 3.68
CA LYS A 119 -12.63 1.98 3.41
C LYS A 119 -14.02 2.04 2.82
N VAL A 120 -14.18 1.49 1.62
CA VAL A 120 -15.46 1.17 1.00
C VAL A 120 -15.53 -0.32 0.69
N ARG A 121 -16.64 -0.97 1.02
CA ARG A 121 -16.83 -2.41 0.79
C ARG A 121 -17.35 -2.64 -0.62
N ILE A 122 -16.61 -3.39 -1.42
CA ILE A 122 -17.02 -3.77 -2.78
C ILE A 122 -16.97 -5.30 -2.97
N ASP A 123 -17.52 -5.77 -4.08
CA ASP A 123 -17.30 -7.12 -4.60
C ASP A 123 -16.15 -7.06 -5.62
N ALA A 124 -15.09 -7.84 -5.38
CA ALA A 124 -13.89 -7.83 -6.19
C ALA A 124 -14.08 -8.39 -7.59
N LYS A 125 -15.12 -9.21 -7.81
CA LYS A 125 -15.42 -9.84 -9.12
C LYS A 125 -16.46 -9.04 -9.89
N ASP A 126 -17.43 -8.47 -9.17
CA ASP A 126 -18.50 -7.63 -9.72
C ASP A 126 -18.34 -6.18 -9.23
N PHE A 127 -17.19 -5.59 -9.59
CA PHE A 127 -16.84 -4.24 -9.13
C PHE A 127 -17.52 -3.13 -9.96
N ALA A 128 -17.95 -3.44 -11.19
CA ALA A 128 -18.58 -2.47 -12.08
C ALA A 128 -19.86 -1.84 -11.49
N LYS A 129 -20.60 -2.57 -10.64
CA LYS A 129 -21.81 -2.03 -9.99
C LYS A 129 -21.55 -0.90 -8.99
N TYR A 130 -20.30 -0.74 -8.53
CA TYR A 130 -19.96 0.28 -7.54
C TYR A 130 -19.65 1.64 -8.19
N GLY A 131 -19.55 1.69 -9.53
CA GLY A 131 -19.43 2.93 -10.32
C GLY A 131 -18.28 3.82 -9.88
N ARG A 132 -18.57 5.11 -9.69
CA ARG A 132 -17.59 6.19 -9.50
C ARG A 132 -16.49 5.93 -8.46
N ILE A 133 -16.79 5.23 -7.37
CA ILE A 133 -15.77 4.96 -6.34
C ILE A 133 -14.67 4.04 -6.88
N VAL A 134 -15.04 3.07 -7.71
CA VAL A 134 -14.08 2.15 -8.33
C VAL A 134 -13.28 2.89 -9.38
N ASP A 135 -13.94 3.70 -10.20
CA ASP A 135 -13.27 4.52 -11.23
C ASP A 135 -12.18 5.38 -10.59
N GLN A 136 -12.49 6.15 -9.55
CA GLN A 136 -11.50 7.00 -8.88
C GLN A 136 -10.36 6.21 -8.21
N VAL A 137 -10.64 5.02 -7.67
CA VAL A 137 -9.59 4.16 -7.11
C VAL A 137 -8.67 3.61 -8.21
N GLN A 138 -9.22 3.29 -9.38
CA GLN A 138 -8.44 2.88 -10.55
C GLN A 138 -7.62 4.04 -11.11
N GLU A 139 -8.20 5.24 -11.25
CA GLU A 139 -7.48 6.45 -11.66
C GLU A 139 -6.30 6.76 -10.72
N LEU A 140 -6.52 6.70 -9.41
CA LEU A 140 -5.46 6.87 -8.41
C LEU A 140 -4.35 5.81 -8.55
N ALA A 141 -4.70 4.56 -8.85
CA ALA A 141 -3.74 3.48 -9.03
C ALA A 141 -2.88 3.63 -10.29
N LEU A 142 -3.42 4.29 -11.34
CA LEU A 142 -2.74 4.53 -12.62
C LEU A 142 -1.91 5.83 -12.61
N THR A 143 -2.13 6.71 -11.64
CA THR A 143 -1.51 8.04 -11.60
C THR A 143 -0.02 7.96 -11.21
N GLU A 144 0.83 8.72 -11.90
CA GLU A 144 2.29 8.74 -11.66
C GLU A 144 2.70 9.64 -10.48
N LYS A 145 1.97 10.74 -10.27
CA LYS A 145 2.29 11.82 -9.33
C LYS A 145 1.24 11.98 -8.23
N PRO A 146 1.60 12.57 -7.08
CA PRO A 146 0.61 12.90 -6.05
C PRO A 146 -0.50 13.79 -6.60
N VAL A 147 -1.71 13.55 -6.15
CA VAL A 147 -2.90 14.33 -6.52
C VAL A 147 -3.60 14.83 -5.28
N ASP A 148 -4.11 16.06 -5.34
CA ASP A 148 -4.90 16.59 -4.24
C ASP A 148 -6.22 15.84 -4.14
N MET A 149 -6.57 15.50 -2.91
CA MET A 149 -7.70 14.65 -2.58
C MET A 149 -8.37 15.12 -1.30
N GLU A 150 -9.70 15.02 -1.30
CA GLU A 150 -10.56 15.21 -0.14
C GLU A 150 -11.37 13.93 0.08
N ALA A 151 -11.52 13.54 1.35
CA ALA A 151 -12.33 12.40 1.76
C ALA A 151 -13.13 12.72 3.03
N SER A 152 -14.39 12.30 3.05
CA SER A 152 -15.24 12.36 4.25
C SER A 152 -15.46 10.97 4.83
N PHE A 153 -15.43 10.86 6.16
CA PHE A 153 -15.56 9.61 6.89
C PHE A 153 -16.76 9.63 7.83
N SER A 154 -17.46 8.50 7.91
CA SER A 154 -18.57 8.31 8.85
C SER A 154 -18.17 8.53 10.32
N HIS A 155 -16.93 8.17 10.65
CA HIS A 155 -16.34 8.28 11.97
C HIS A 155 -14.86 8.66 11.84
N ARG A 156 -14.30 9.25 12.90
CA ARG A 156 -12.89 9.64 12.93
C ARG A 156 -11.98 8.44 12.64
N PRO A 157 -10.99 8.55 11.73
CA PRO A 157 -10.04 7.48 11.47
C PRO A 157 -9.31 7.05 12.74
N ARG A 158 -9.25 5.73 12.97
CA ARG A 158 -8.55 5.16 14.12
C ARG A 158 -7.59 4.06 13.68
N GLY A 159 -6.41 4.07 14.26
CA GLY A 159 -5.41 3.01 14.12
C GLY A 159 -5.49 2.02 15.25
N ARG A 160 -5.23 0.75 14.96
CA ARG A 160 -4.93 -0.26 15.98
C ARG A 160 -3.48 -0.68 15.81
N LEU A 161 -2.75 -0.74 16.92
CA LEU A 161 -1.45 -1.39 16.97
C LEU A 161 -1.63 -2.89 16.70
N ILE A 162 -1.16 -3.34 15.54
CA ILE A 162 -1.12 -4.76 15.19
C ILE A 162 0.30 -5.26 15.46
N LEU A 163 0.40 -6.23 16.37
CA LEU A 163 1.62 -6.93 16.75
C LEU A 163 1.85 -8.09 15.77
N ASP A 164 2.09 -7.74 14.51
CA ASP A 164 2.41 -8.69 13.45
C ASP A 164 3.62 -8.12 12.68
N ASP A 165 4.67 -8.92 12.59
CA ASP A 165 5.92 -8.57 11.90
C ASP A 165 5.82 -8.89 10.39
N GLU A 166 4.85 -9.71 9.98
CA GLU A 166 4.60 -10.12 8.58
C GLU A 166 3.67 -9.14 7.83
N VAL A 167 3.20 -8.10 8.50
CA VAL A 167 2.23 -7.15 7.98
C VAL A 167 2.88 -5.79 7.84
N GLN A 168 2.82 -5.23 6.62
CA GLN A 168 3.27 -3.86 6.37
C GLN A 168 2.65 -2.91 7.41
N PRO A 169 3.43 -1.96 7.95
CA PRO A 169 2.86 -0.92 8.80
C PRO A 169 1.73 -0.22 8.04
N PHE A 170 0.54 -0.22 8.63
CA PHE A 170 -0.63 0.43 8.05
C PHE A 170 -1.13 1.51 8.98
N GLY A 171 -1.40 2.68 8.42
CA GLY A 171 -1.98 3.77 9.16
C GLY A 171 -3.45 3.56 9.58
N PRO A 172 -3.98 4.56 10.29
CA PRO A 172 -5.37 4.65 10.74
C PRO A 172 -6.38 4.41 9.61
N SER A 173 -7.60 4.04 9.96
CA SER A 173 -8.63 3.78 8.96
C SER A 173 -10.03 4.16 9.43
N ALA A 174 -10.89 4.52 8.48
CA ALA A 174 -12.32 4.73 8.70
C ALA A 174 -13.15 4.32 7.48
N ARG A 175 -14.44 4.11 7.70
CA ARG A 175 -15.43 3.94 6.63
C ARG A 175 -15.68 5.28 5.96
N MET A 176 -15.45 5.32 4.65
CA MET A 176 -15.54 6.54 3.84
C MET A 176 -16.97 6.70 3.31
N GLU A 177 -17.46 7.94 3.33
CA GLU A 177 -18.76 8.33 2.80
C GLU A 177 -18.61 8.95 1.40
N SER A 178 -17.57 9.75 1.20
CA SER A 178 -17.25 10.32 -0.11
C SER A 178 -15.76 10.53 -0.31
N MET A 179 -15.34 10.59 -1.57
CA MET A 179 -14.01 11.06 -1.94
C MET A 179 -14.04 11.85 -3.24
N ARG A 180 -13.13 12.80 -3.35
CA ARG A 180 -12.85 13.56 -4.56
C ARG A 180 -11.35 13.66 -4.73
N ALA A 181 -10.84 13.08 -5.80
CA ALA A 181 -9.45 13.27 -6.24
C ALA A 181 -9.45 14.24 -7.42
N SER A 182 -8.44 15.10 -7.48
CA SER A 182 -8.09 15.84 -8.68
C SER A 182 -7.56 14.90 -9.75
N SER A 183 -7.63 15.31 -11.02
CA SER A 183 -7.09 14.53 -12.12
C SER A 183 -5.57 14.53 -12.10
N GLY A 184 -4.99 13.35 -12.22
CA GLY A 184 -3.55 13.14 -12.35
C GLY A 184 -3.17 12.71 -13.76
N ARG A 185 -1.87 12.80 -14.08
CA ARG A 185 -1.32 12.17 -15.28
C ARG A 185 -1.11 10.68 -15.01
N PHE A 186 -1.65 9.84 -15.89
CA PHE A 186 -1.43 8.40 -15.80
C PHE A 186 -0.01 8.02 -16.25
N GLU A 187 0.50 6.95 -15.65
CA GLU A 187 1.69 6.28 -16.15
C GLU A 187 1.35 5.63 -17.50
N LYS A 188 2.18 5.88 -18.51
CA LYS A 188 1.88 5.61 -19.92
C LYS A 188 1.62 4.13 -20.20
N TYR A 189 2.40 3.23 -19.61
CA TYR A 189 2.29 1.79 -19.88
C TYR A 189 1.13 1.16 -19.11
N LEU A 190 0.86 1.66 -17.90
CA LEU A 190 -0.32 1.27 -17.14
C LEU A 190 -1.62 1.77 -17.78
N GLU A 191 -1.65 3.02 -18.28
CA GLU A 191 -2.77 3.60 -19.01
C GLU A 191 -3.11 2.77 -20.25
N ARG A 192 -2.09 2.42 -21.05
CA ARG A 192 -2.26 1.57 -22.23
C ARG A 192 -2.90 0.24 -21.85
N SER A 193 -2.39 -0.41 -20.80
CA SER A 193 -2.90 -1.70 -20.31
C SER A 193 -4.35 -1.59 -19.83
N PHE A 194 -4.74 -0.43 -19.28
CA PHE A 194 -6.11 -0.18 -18.83
C PHE A 194 -7.12 -0.18 -19.97
N TYR A 195 -6.79 0.47 -21.08
CA TYR A 195 -7.67 0.52 -22.25
C TYR A 195 -7.61 -0.74 -23.13
N GLU A 196 -6.59 -1.59 -22.98
CA GLU A 196 -6.44 -2.82 -23.77
C GLU A 196 -7.17 -4.01 -23.11
N ASN A 197 -8.37 -4.33 -23.62
CA ASN A 197 -9.27 -5.32 -23.02
C ASN A 197 -8.90 -6.79 -23.24
N ASP A 198 -8.04 -7.08 -24.22
CA ASP A 198 -7.67 -8.45 -24.63
C ASP A 198 -6.26 -8.86 -24.18
N MET A 199 -5.48 -7.92 -23.64
CA MET A 199 -4.12 -8.16 -23.15
C MET A 199 -4.16 -9.01 -21.88
N LYS A 200 -3.34 -10.06 -21.80
CA LYS A 200 -3.19 -10.84 -20.56
C LYS A 200 -2.51 -10.00 -19.51
N ALA A 201 -2.86 -10.21 -18.23
CA ALA A 201 -2.26 -9.46 -17.13
C ALA A 201 -0.74 -9.69 -17.06
N THR A 202 -0.28 -10.90 -17.37
CA THR A 202 1.15 -11.22 -17.46
C THR A 202 1.88 -10.37 -18.50
N ASP A 203 1.29 -10.20 -19.69
CA ASP A 203 1.90 -9.42 -20.77
C ASP A 203 1.93 -7.93 -20.40
N ALA A 204 0.86 -7.42 -19.77
CA ALA A 204 0.80 -6.05 -19.26
C ALA A 204 1.87 -5.78 -18.19
N VAL A 205 2.04 -6.69 -17.23
CA VAL A 205 3.06 -6.61 -16.18
C VAL A 205 4.47 -6.61 -16.77
N ILE A 206 4.78 -7.57 -17.65
CA ILE A 206 6.10 -7.65 -18.29
C ILE A 206 6.36 -6.40 -19.12
N ASN A 207 5.39 -5.95 -19.92
CA ASN A 207 5.54 -4.76 -20.74
C ASN A 207 5.82 -3.51 -19.91
N ALA A 208 5.06 -3.27 -18.84
CA ALA A 208 5.30 -2.13 -17.95
C ALA A 208 6.68 -2.21 -17.29
N TYR A 209 7.08 -3.40 -16.81
CA TYR A 209 8.37 -3.61 -16.16
C TYR A 209 9.55 -3.37 -17.11
N GLU A 210 9.53 -3.95 -18.31
CA GLU A 210 10.60 -3.79 -19.32
C GLU A 210 10.75 -2.34 -19.79
N ASN A 211 9.67 -1.56 -19.72
CA ASN A 211 9.68 -0.14 -20.09
C ASN A 211 9.97 0.81 -18.90
N GLY A 212 10.30 0.27 -17.74
CA GLY A 212 10.81 1.04 -16.60
C GLY A 212 9.75 1.55 -15.61
N THR A 213 8.50 1.08 -15.70
CA THR A 213 7.48 1.34 -14.67
C THR A 213 7.91 0.69 -13.35
N LEU A 214 7.74 1.40 -12.23
CA LEU A 214 8.17 0.89 -10.92
C LEU A 214 7.34 -0.34 -10.52
N ILE A 215 7.96 -1.31 -9.86
CA ILE A 215 7.29 -2.56 -9.43
C ILE A 215 6.12 -2.24 -8.50
N SER A 216 6.27 -1.28 -7.59
CA SER A 216 5.19 -0.81 -6.71
C SER A 216 4.01 -0.22 -7.47
N GLU A 217 4.25 0.48 -8.59
CA GLU A 217 3.21 1.04 -9.45
C GLU A 217 2.48 -0.08 -10.21
N ILE A 218 3.21 -1.09 -10.71
CA ILE A 218 2.63 -2.27 -11.37
C ILE A 218 1.78 -3.09 -10.39
N GLN A 219 2.30 -3.40 -9.20
CA GLN A 219 1.59 -4.16 -8.16
C GLN A 219 0.28 -3.49 -7.75
N LYS A 220 0.30 -2.15 -7.65
CA LYS A 220 -0.86 -1.34 -7.30
C LYS A 220 -1.91 -1.35 -8.41
N ALA A 221 -1.51 -1.10 -9.66
CA ALA A 221 -2.41 -1.18 -10.81
C ALA A 221 -3.00 -2.60 -10.99
N PHE A 222 -2.17 -3.63 -10.84
CA PHE A 222 -2.62 -5.02 -10.85
C PHE A 222 -3.69 -5.29 -9.77
N SER A 223 -3.51 -4.73 -8.56
CA SER A 223 -4.44 -4.92 -7.44
C SER A 223 -5.83 -4.32 -7.70
N THR A 224 -5.93 -3.28 -8.51
CA THR A 224 -7.18 -2.55 -8.80
C THR A 224 -7.86 -2.98 -10.09
N ALA A 225 -7.52 -4.17 -10.60
CA ALA A 225 -8.15 -4.74 -11.78
C ALA A 225 -7.98 -3.88 -13.04
N THR A 226 -6.91 -3.08 -13.15
CA THR A 226 -6.69 -2.21 -14.31
C THR A 226 -6.00 -2.91 -15.47
N MET A 227 -5.60 -4.16 -15.33
CA MET A 227 -4.92 -4.92 -16.39
C MET A 227 -5.42 -6.36 -16.46
N GLY A 228 -5.30 -6.96 -17.63
CA GLY A 228 -5.78 -8.32 -17.93
C GLY A 228 -7.01 -8.35 -18.84
N VAL A 229 -7.43 -9.55 -19.22
CA VAL A 229 -8.58 -9.74 -20.10
C VAL A 229 -9.86 -9.30 -19.37
N SER A 230 -10.65 -8.43 -20.01
CA SER A 230 -11.77 -7.70 -19.39
C SER A 230 -12.69 -8.57 -18.52
N GLY A 231 -13.17 -9.71 -19.05
CA GLY A 231 -14.05 -10.63 -18.32
C GLY A 231 -13.41 -11.37 -17.12
N ASN A 232 -12.09 -11.30 -16.98
CA ASN A 232 -11.32 -11.94 -15.91
C ASN A 232 -10.68 -10.94 -14.93
N ARG A 233 -10.80 -9.64 -15.20
CA ARG A 233 -10.30 -8.58 -14.30
C ARG A 233 -11.02 -8.69 -12.96
N ARG A 234 -10.26 -8.55 -11.88
CA ARG A 234 -10.79 -8.59 -10.51
C ARG A 234 -9.87 -7.81 -9.59
N PHE A 235 -10.45 -7.18 -8.57
CA PHE A 235 -9.62 -6.61 -7.51
C PHE A 235 -8.88 -7.74 -6.80
N VAL A 236 -7.58 -7.56 -6.60
CA VAL A 236 -6.70 -8.53 -5.95
C VAL A 236 -6.18 -7.89 -4.67
N PRO A 237 -6.34 -8.52 -3.50
CA PRO A 237 -5.75 -8.03 -2.26
C PRO A 237 -4.29 -7.61 -2.44
N THR A 238 -3.89 -6.48 -1.87
CA THR A 238 -2.55 -5.91 -2.08
C THR A 238 -1.44 -6.91 -1.73
N ARG A 239 -1.63 -7.70 -0.67
CA ARG A 239 -0.69 -8.77 -0.30
C ARG A 239 -0.53 -9.85 -1.38
N TRP A 240 -1.62 -10.23 -2.04
CA TRP A 240 -1.57 -11.24 -3.11
C TRP A 240 -0.97 -10.65 -4.39
N SER A 241 -1.17 -9.35 -4.63
CA SER A 241 -0.59 -8.65 -5.78
C SER A 241 0.93 -8.59 -5.68
N ILE A 242 1.48 -8.39 -4.47
CA ILE A 242 2.94 -8.43 -4.22
C ILE A 242 3.55 -9.79 -4.58
N THR A 243 2.80 -10.88 -4.37
CA THR A 243 3.29 -12.24 -4.70
C THR A 243 3.00 -12.65 -6.14
N ALA A 244 2.10 -11.95 -6.83
CA ALA A 244 1.66 -12.29 -8.19
C ALA A 244 2.48 -11.59 -9.28
N VAL A 245 3.01 -10.40 -8.96
CA VAL A 245 3.95 -9.62 -9.79
C VAL A 245 5.37 -9.95 -9.36
#